data_AF-A0A947A756-F1
#
_entry.id   AF-A0A947A756-F1
#
_cell.length_a   1.000
_cell.length_b   1.000
_cell.length_c   1.000
_cell.angle_alpha   90.00
_cell.angle_beta   90.00
_cell.angle_gamma   90.00
#
_symmetry.space_group_name_H-M   'P 1'
#
loop_
_entity.id
_entity.type
_entity.pdbx_description
1 polymer ?
#
loop_
_entity_poly.entity_id
_entity_poly.type
_entity_poly.pdbx_seq_one_letter_code
_entity_poly.pdbx_strand_id
1 'polypeptide(L)'
;MSLSDFRPLFWKLRRVVGVDQRIFLFVFSVFLLLGCKSEQNEAGATESAVLPADPFIVVLGTVQDAGIPQLGCEKACCQPYQETRDPDLNVVALGLIDPSTRENYLFEATPDINRQLTIINSYVQSDNFVLPNGILLTHAHMGHYTGLMQLGREAINADSVPVYSMPRMKSFLEQNGPWDQLLSLSNIVLRELQNEQAVVLNERLRVAPIEVPHRDEYSET
;
A
#
# COMPACT_ATOMS: atom_id res chain seq x y z
N MET A 1 -32.87 -5.85 29.31
CA MET A 1 -33.43 -6.74 28.26
C MET A 1 -34.30 -5.87 27.37
N SER A 2 -34.22 -5.88 26.05
CA SER A 2 -33.64 -6.85 25.10
C SER A 2 -33.43 -6.08 23.78
N LEU A 3 -32.29 -6.12 23.09
CA LEU A 3 -31.85 -7.20 22.19
C LEU A 3 -33.01 -7.90 21.47
N SER A 4 -33.80 -7.18 20.67
CA SER A 4 -34.74 -7.81 19.73
C SER A 4 -34.86 -7.17 18.34
N ASP A 5 -34.21 -6.04 18.06
CA ASP A 5 -34.44 -5.33 16.78
C ASP A 5 -33.45 -5.66 15.66
N PHE A 6 -32.67 -6.72 15.79
CA PHE A 6 -31.91 -7.28 14.67
C PHE A 6 -32.19 -8.77 14.52
N ARG A 7 -33.26 -9.11 13.81
CA ARG A 7 -33.38 -10.41 13.14
C ARG A 7 -32.95 -10.27 11.69
N PRO A 8 -32.05 -11.12 11.19
CA PRO A 8 -31.43 -10.93 9.90
C PRO A 8 -32.31 -11.46 8.77
N LEU A 9 -32.09 -10.89 7.59
CA LEU A 9 -32.75 -11.09 6.29
C LEU A 9 -32.68 -12.54 5.73
N PHE A 10 -32.29 -13.53 6.52
CA PHE A 10 -32.01 -14.90 6.08
C PHE A 10 -33.23 -15.81 5.91
N TRP A 11 -34.42 -15.40 6.38
CA TRP A 11 -35.62 -16.25 6.31
C TRP A 11 -36.51 -16.03 5.08
N LYS A 12 -36.23 -15.02 4.23
CA LYS A 12 -37.10 -14.70 3.08
C LYS A 12 -36.72 -15.39 1.75
N LEU A 13 -35.64 -16.18 1.72
CA LEU A 13 -35.19 -16.90 0.51
C LEU A 13 -35.51 -18.41 0.52
N ARG A 14 -36.33 -18.88 1.47
CA ARG A 14 -36.67 -20.31 1.57
C ARG A 14 -37.97 -20.73 0.87
N ARG A 15 -38.57 -19.86 0.05
CA ARG A 15 -39.93 -20.09 -0.50
C ARG A 15 -40.09 -19.97 -2.01
N VAL A 16 -39.02 -19.95 -2.81
CA VAL A 16 -39.16 -19.73 -4.27
C VAL A 16 -38.71 -20.90 -5.14
N VAL A 17 -37.95 -21.89 -4.66
CA VAL A 17 -37.62 -23.05 -5.50
C VAL A 17 -37.65 -24.34 -4.69
N GLY A 18 -38.59 -25.23 -5.01
CA GLY A 18 -38.65 -26.59 -4.47
C GLY A 18 -37.53 -27.44 -5.05
N VAL A 19 -36.31 -27.27 -4.53
CA VAL A 19 -35.16 -28.11 -4.88
C VAL A 19 -35.02 -29.18 -3.80
N ASP A 20 -35.11 -30.43 -4.22
CA ASP A 20 -34.97 -31.62 -3.37
C ASP A 20 -33.58 -31.63 -2.70
N GLN A 21 -33.53 -31.85 -1.37
CA GLN A 21 -32.27 -31.83 -0.59
C GLN A 21 -31.24 -32.84 -1.09
N ARG A 22 -31.66 -33.90 -1.77
CA ARG A 22 -30.76 -34.89 -2.39
C ARG A 22 -30.01 -34.34 -3.60
N ILE A 23 -30.60 -33.40 -4.33
CA ILE A 23 -29.96 -32.73 -5.48
C ILE A 23 -28.89 -31.74 -4.99
N PHE A 24 -29.11 -31.07 -3.86
CA PHE A 24 -28.15 -30.14 -3.26
C PHE A 24 -26.86 -30.83 -2.81
N LEU A 25 -26.95 -32.03 -2.24
CA LEU A 25 -25.79 -32.85 -1.85
C LEU A 25 -25.02 -33.40 -3.06
N PHE A 26 -25.70 -33.67 -4.18
CA PHE A 26 -25.04 -34.18 -5.39
C PHE A 26 -24.28 -33.08 -6.14
N VAL A 27 -24.83 -31.86 -6.20
CA VAL A 27 -24.17 -30.69 -6.81
C VAL A 27 -22.93 -30.25 -6.01
N PHE A 28 -22.97 -30.37 -4.68
CA PHE A 28 -21.82 -30.05 -3.81
C PHE A 28 -20.66 -31.05 -3.97
N SER A 29 -20.95 -32.31 -4.29
CA SER A 29 -19.94 -33.36 -4.53
C SER A 29 -19.22 -33.19 -5.88
N VAL A 30 -19.92 -32.73 -6.92
CA VAL A 30 -19.33 -32.49 -8.26
C VAL A 30 -18.39 -31.28 -8.26
N PHE A 31 -18.64 -30.27 -7.41
CA PHE A 31 -17.76 -29.10 -7.27
C PHE A 31 -16.41 -29.42 -6.58
N LEU A 32 -16.33 -30.51 -5.79
CA LEU A 32 -15.08 -30.93 -5.14
C LEU A 32 -14.12 -31.69 -6.08
N LEU A 33 -14.59 -32.12 -7.27
CA LEU A 33 -13.78 -32.88 -8.23
C LEU A 33 -13.22 -32.05 -9.38
N LEU A 34 -13.59 -30.78 -9.49
CA LEU A 34 -12.95 -29.81 -10.39
C LEU A 34 -11.76 -29.16 -9.66
N GLY A 35 -10.80 -29.98 -9.27
CA GLY A 35 -9.51 -29.52 -8.77
C GLY A 35 -8.77 -28.73 -9.87
N CYS A 36 -8.21 -27.58 -9.50
CA CYS A 36 -7.34 -26.80 -10.38
C CYS A 36 -6.14 -27.65 -10.82
N LYS A 37 -6.00 -27.86 -12.13
CA LYS A 37 -4.69 -28.19 -12.71
C LYS A 37 -3.85 -26.91 -12.64
N SER A 38 -2.76 -26.93 -11.87
CA SER A 38 -1.72 -25.92 -12.04
C SER A 38 -0.94 -26.24 -13.31
N GLU A 39 -0.93 -25.32 -14.27
CA GLU A 39 0.05 -25.34 -15.34
C GLU A 39 1.40 -24.94 -14.74
N GLN A 40 2.34 -25.89 -14.72
CA GLN A 40 3.74 -25.57 -14.49
C GLN A 40 4.29 -24.97 -15.78
N ASN A 41 4.27 -23.64 -15.86
CA ASN A 41 5.13 -22.93 -16.79
C ASN A 41 6.55 -22.95 -16.21
N GLU A 42 7.46 -23.64 -16.88
CA GLU A 42 8.89 -23.53 -16.61
C GLU A 42 9.33 -22.10 -16.91
N ALA A 43 9.57 -21.32 -15.86
CA ALA A 43 10.19 -20.02 -15.96
C ALA A 43 11.64 -20.21 -16.42
N GLY A 44 11.93 -19.72 -17.63
CA GLY A 44 13.31 -19.55 -18.08
C GLY A 44 14.09 -18.74 -17.05
N ALA A 45 15.27 -19.22 -16.69
CA ALA A 45 16.17 -18.55 -15.76
C ALA A 45 16.47 -17.13 -16.28
N THR A 46 15.82 -16.13 -15.69
CA THR A 46 16.22 -14.73 -15.80
C THR A 46 17.59 -14.59 -15.12
N GLU A 47 18.59 -14.11 -15.88
CA GLU A 47 19.82 -13.59 -15.29
C GLU A 47 19.44 -12.62 -14.16
N SER A 48 19.84 -12.96 -12.93
CA SER A 48 19.66 -12.07 -11.79
C SER A 48 20.53 -10.84 -12.04
N ALA A 49 19.90 -9.71 -12.36
CA ALA A 49 20.61 -8.45 -12.53
C ALA A 49 21.38 -8.14 -11.25
N VAL A 50 22.70 -7.97 -11.36
CA VAL A 50 23.55 -7.62 -10.22
C VAL A 50 23.17 -6.22 -9.75
N LEU A 51 22.71 -6.11 -8.50
CA LEU A 51 22.36 -4.83 -7.90
C LEU A 51 23.62 -3.94 -7.75
N PRO A 52 23.49 -2.61 -7.87
CA PRO A 52 24.56 -1.68 -7.52
C PRO A 52 25.08 -1.91 -6.09
N ALA A 53 26.35 -1.60 -5.83
CA ALA A 53 26.92 -1.68 -4.48
C ALA A 53 26.57 -0.46 -3.60
N ASP A 54 26.34 0.69 -4.24
CA ASP A 54 25.99 1.94 -3.59
C ASP A 54 24.48 2.13 -3.50
N PRO A 55 23.99 2.92 -2.51
CA PRO A 55 22.58 3.21 -2.41
C PRO A 55 22.04 3.89 -3.67
N PHE A 56 20.81 3.56 -4.05
CA PHE A 56 20.19 4.09 -5.26
C PHE A 56 18.70 4.39 -5.04
N ILE A 57 18.17 5.21 -5.93
CA ILE A 57 16.74 5.56 -5.99
C ILE A 57 16.06 4.73 -7.08
N VAL A 58 14.86 4.26 -6.79
CA VAL A 58 13.94 3.63 -7.74
C VAL A 58 12.72 4.52 -7.88
N VAL A 59 12.31 4.81 -9.11
CA VAL A 59 11.03 5.47 -9.38
C VAL A 59 9.93 4.41 -9.31
N LEU A 60 9.03 4.54 -8.34
CA LEU A 60 7.96 3.56 -8.08
C LEU A 60 6.63 3.98 -8.70
N GLY A 61 6.48 5.26 -9.00
CA GLY A 61 5.34 5.84 -9.69
C GLY A 61 5.61 7.29 -10.08
N THR A 62 4.87 7.78 -11.07
CA THR A 62 5.02 9.13 -11.63
C THR A 62 3.69 9.82 -11.86
N VAL A 63 2.58 9.17 -11.53
CA VAL A 63 1.23 9.69 -11.78
C VAL A 63 0.80 10.60 -10.63
N GLN A 64 -0.08 11.55 -10.94
CA GLN A 64 -0.71 12.43 -9.96
C GLN A 64 -1.56 11.67 -8.95
N ASP A 65 -1.92 12.32 -7.84
CA ASP A 65 -2.55 11.74 -6.65
C ASP A 65 -3.76 10.85 -6.91
N ALA A 66 -4.62 11.26 -7.84
CA ALA A 66 -5.85 10.56 -8.19
C ALA A 66 -5.63 9.37 -9.15
N GLY A 67 -4.37 9.07 -9.50
CA GLY A 67 -4.00 8.01 -10.41
C GLY A 67 -4.40 8.28 -11.87
N ILE A 68 -4.37 7.22 -12.68
CA ILE A 68 -4.80 7.22 -14.07
C ILE A 68 -5.56 5.92 -14.39
N PRO A 69 -6.76 5.98 -15.01
CA PRO A 69 -7.52 7.20 -15.25
C PRO A 69 -8.00 7.82 -13.94
N GLN A 70 -8.08 9.15 -13.87
CA GLN A 70 -8.70 9.81 -12.72
C GLN A 70 -10.20 9.45 -12.65
N LEU A 71 -10.74 9.37 -11.43
CA LEU A 71 -12.16 9.04 -11.19
C LEU A 71 -13.08 9.96 -12.01
N GLY A 72 -13.88 9.37 -12.91
CA GLY A 72 -14.80 10.10 -13.78
C GLY A 72 -14.15 10.86 -14.94
N CYS A 73 -12.88 10.58 -15.28
CA CYS A 73 -12.22 11.22 -16.41
C CYS A 73 -12.74 10.71 -17.77
N GLU A 74 -13.41 11.58 -18.52
CA GLU A 74 -13.90 11.31 -19.88
C GLU A 74 -12.99 11.88 -20.99
N LYS A 75 -11.87 12.50 -20.62
CA LYS A 75 -10.93 13.09 -21.59
C LYS A 75 -10.21 12.01 -22.41
N ALA A 76 -9.81 12.35 -23.63
CA ALA A 76 -9.10 11.45 -24.54
C ALA A 76 -7.82 10.83 -23.93
N CYS A 77 -7.09 11.56 -23.08
CA CYS A 77 -5.90 11.05 -22.39
C CYS A 77 -6.19 9.91 -21.39
N CYS A 78 -7.42 9.78 -20.91
CA CYS A 78 -7.83 8.74 -19.97
C CYS A 78 -8.41 7.51 -20.66
N GLN A 79 -8.92 7.65 -21.90
CA GLN A 79 -9.58 6.57 -22.63
C GLN A 79 -8.76 5.28 -22.74
N PRO A 80 -7.44 5.31 -23.03
CA PRO A 80 -6.64 4.09 -23.10
C PRO A 80 -6.60 3.28 -21.80
N TYR A 81 -6.87 3.93 -20.66
CA TYR A 81 -6.76 3.33 -19.33
C TYR A 81 -8.12 3.01 -18.68
N GLN A 82 -9.24 3.28 -19.38
CA GLN A 82 -10.59 3.03 -18.86
C GLN A 82 -10.91 1.54 -18.74
N GLU A 83 -10.43 0.72 -19.69
CA GLU A 83 -10.70 -0.73 -19.72
C GLU A 83 -9.54 -1.54 -19.14
N THR A 84 -8.31 -1.05 -19.28
CA THR A 84 -7.10 -1.72 -18.81
C THR A 84 -6.26 -0.77 -17.97
N ARG A 85 -6.04 -1.12 -16.71
CA ARG A 85 -5.08 -0.41 -15.87
C ARG A 85 -3.67 -0.80 -16.30
N ASP A 86 -2.86 0.18 -16.63
CA ASP A 86 -1.42 -0.01 -16.82
C ASP A 86 -0.76 -0.19 -15.44
N PRO A 87 -0.16 -1.36 -15.14
CA PRO A 87 0.42 -1.65 -13.83
C PRO A 87 1.68 -0.84 -13.52
N ASP A 88 2.25 -0.16 -14.51
CA ASP A 88 3.43 0.69 -14.34
C ASP A 88 3.05 2.15 -14.03
N LEU A 89 1.77 2.50 -14.16
CA LEU A 89 1.25 3.84 -13.88
C LEU A 89 0.74 3.97 -12.44
N ASN A 90 1.68 3.90 -11.49
CA ASN A 90 1.40 4.14 -10.06
C ASN A 90 1.48 5.63 -9.71
N VAL A 91 0.75 6.02 -8.66
CA VAL A 91 0.87 7.34 -8.02
C VAL A 91 2.32 7.61 -7.59
N VAL A 92 2.74 8.87 -7.63
CA VAL A 92 4.12 9.31 -7.38
C VAL A 92 4.70 8.75 -6.08
N ALA A 93 5.81 8.03 -6.20
CA ALA A 93 6.59 7.52 -5.08
C ALA A 93 8.02 7.21 -5.50
N LEU A 94 8.95 7.27 -4.54
CA LEU A 94 10.33 6.84 -4.72
C LEU A 94 10.70 5.78 -3.69
N GLY A 95 11.53 4.82 -4.09
CA GLY A 95 12.19 3.89 -3.19
C GLY A 95 13.66 4.27 -3.05
N LEU A 96 14.19 4.30 -1.84
CA LEU A 96 15.62 4.41 -1.57
C LEU A 96 16.11 3.07 -1.04
N ILE A 97 17.04 2.45 -1.77
CA ILE A 97 17.56 1.11 -1.47
C ILE A 97 19.03 1.25 -1.06
N ASP A 98 19.41 0.63 0.05
CA ASP A 98 20.80 0.40 0.42
C ASP A 98 21.12 -1.10 0.32
N PRO A 99 21.75 -1.55 -0.79
CA PRO A 99 22.04 -2.97 -1.00
C PRO A 99 23.01 -3.56 0.03
N SER A 100 23.85 -2.72 0.65
CA SER A 100 24.86 -3.18 1.61
C SER A 100 24.26 -3.57 2.96
N THR A 101 23.26 -2.80 3.42
CA THR A 101 22.55 -3.08 4.67
C THR A 101 21.24 -3.84 4.44
N ARG A 102 20.82 -3.96 3.17
CA ARG A 102 19.51 -4.48 2.74
C ARG A 102 18.33 -3.67 3.28
N GLU A 103 18.60 -2.43 3.69
CA GLU A 103 17.56 -1.52 4.15
C GLU A 103 16.93 -0.79 2.96
N ASN A 104 15.66 -0.45 3.13
CA ASN A 104 14.89 0.26 2.12
C ASN A 104 13.96 1.28 2.78
N TYR A 105 13.73 2.38 2.08
CA TYR A 105 12.86 3.46 2.53
C TYR A 105 11.90 3.84 1.42
N LEU A 106 10.66 4.14 1.80
CA LEU A 106 9.61 4.55 0.87
C LEU A 106 9.35 6.05 1.04
N PHE A 107 9.44 6.80 -0.05
CA PHE A 107 8.92 8.16 -0.12
C PHE A 107 7.51 8.10 -0.67
N GLU A 108 6.57 8.59 0.12
CA GLU A 108 5.12 8.55 -0.07
C GLU A 108 4.48 7.16 0.13
N ALA A 109 3.56 7.06 1.08
CA ALA A 109 2.68 5.91 1.24
C ALA A 109 1.40 6.13 0.40
N THR A 110 1.51 5.89 -0.90
CA THR A 110 0.43 6.15 -1.87
C THR A 110 -0.69 5.09 -1.80
N PRO A 111 -1.86 5.32 -2.44
CA PRO A 111 -2.86 4.26 -2.64
C PRO A 111 -2.31 2.98 -3.30
N ASP A 112 -1.22 3.09 -4.07
CA ASP A 112 -0.60 2.00 -4.82
C ASP A 112 0.52 1.29 -4.04
N ILE A 113 0.64 1.55 -2.74
CA ILE A 113 1.70 1.01 -1.87
C ILE A 113 1.91 -0.51 -2.00
N ASN A 114 0.85 -1.30 -2.23
CA ASN A 114 0.96 -2.76 -2.40
C ASN A 114 1.84 -3.14 -3.60
N ARG A 115 1.68 -2.44 -4.73
CA ARG A 115 2.50 -2.67 -5.93
C ARG A 115 3.89 -2.09 -5.74
N GLN A 116 3.98 -0.89 -5.18
CA GLN A 116 5.25 -0.19 -4.95
C GLN A 116 6.18 -0.97 -4.01
N LEU A 117 5.63 -1.56 -2.94
CA LEU A 117 6.39 -2.44 -2.04
C LEU A 117 6.78 -3.76 -2.68
N THR A 118 5.93 -4.33 -3.55
CA THR A 118 6.32 -5.49 -4.36
C THR A 118 7.54 -5.17 -5.23
N ILE A 119 7.59 -3.97 -5.83
CA ILE A 119 8.75 -3.50 -6.61
C ILE A 119 9.97 -3.31 -5.70
N ILE A 120 9.85 -2.63 -4.56
CA ILE A 120 10.96 -2.48 -3.61
C ILE A 120 11.52 -3.85 -3.20
N ASN A 121 10.65 -4.80 -2.89
CA ASN A 121 11.04 -6.14 -2.45
C ASN A 121 11.80 -6.94 -3.51
N SER A 122 11.67 -6.62 -4.80
CA SER A 122 12.51 -7.26 -5.83
C SER A 122 13.97 -6.81 -5.78
N TYR A 123 14.26 -5.66 -5.16
CA TYR A 123 15.61 -5.16 -4.92
C TYR A 123 16.16 -5.58 -3.55
N VAL A 124 15.31 -6.00 -2.62
CA VAL A 124 15.71 -6.47 -1.29
C VAL A 124 15.84 -7.98 -1.32
N GLN A 125 17.07 -8.49 -1.29
CA GLN A 125 17.37 -9.93 -1.32
C GLN A 125 16.89 -10.64 -0.04
N SER A 126 15.59 -10.91 0.05
CA SER A 126 14.90 -11.55 1.18
C SER A 126 13.96 -12.64 0.68
N ASP A 127 13.87 -13.74 1.44
CA ASP A 127 12.95 -14.85 1.15
C ASP A 127 11.49 -14.51 1.50
N ASN A 128 11.28 -13.49 2.34
CA ASN A 128 9.97 -13.04 2.77
C ASN A 128 9.75 -11.57 2.39
N PHE A 129 8.48 -11.18 2.29
CA PHE A 129 8.09 -9.78 2.15
C PHE A 129 8.62 -8.95 3.31
N VAL A 130 9.25 -7.83 2.99
CA VAL A 130 9.87 -6.88 3.92
C VAL A 130 9.12 -5.55 3.83
N LEU A 131 8.75 -5.02 4.99
CA LEU A 131 8.23 -3.66 5.12
C LEU A 131 9.40 -2.65 5.09
N PRO A 132 9.16 -1.39 4.67
CA PRO A 132 10.21 -0.38 4.68
C PRO A 132 10.79 -0.15 6.07
N ASN A 133 12.11 0.08 6.13
CA ASN A 133 12.80 0.56 7.33
C ASN A 133 12.36 1.96 7.73
N GLY A 134 11.76 2.71 6.80
CA GLY A 134 11.04 3.94 7.08
C GLY A 134 10.20 4.39 5.91
N ILE A 135 9.11 5.09 6.21
CA ILE A 135 8.28 5.78 5.23
C ILE A 135 8.45 7.28 5.46
N LEU A 136 8.75 8.04 4.42
CA LEU A 136 8.92 9.49 4.48
C LEU A 136 7.77 10.14 3.73
N LEU A 137 7.02 11.00 4.41
CA LEU A 137 5.86 11.69 3.84
C LEU A 137 6.22 13.15 3.61
N THR A 138 5.96 13.64 2.40
CA THR A 138 6.15 15.07 2.10
C THR A 138 4.95 15.89 2.57
N HIS A 139 3.73 15.51 2.21
CA HIS A 139 2.54 16.32 2.48
C HIS A 139 1.22 15.53 2.58
N ALA A 140 0.14 16.22 2.96
CA ALA A 140 -1.15 15.64 3.31
C ALA A 140 -2.16 15.57 2.14
N HIS A 141 -1.70 15.26 0.92
CA HIS A 141 -2.60 14.97 -0.21
C HIS A 141 -2.87 13.47 -0.34
N MET A 142 -4.04 13.09 -0.86
CA MET A 142 -4.47 11.67 -0.84
C MET A 142 -3.49 10.71 -1.52
N GLY A 143 -2.72 11.20 -2.49
CA GLY A 143 -1.69 10.43 -3.19
C GLY A 143 -0.48 10.07 -2.35
N HIS A 144 -0.33 10.66 -1.17
CA HIS A 144 0.95 10.72 -0.45
C HIS A 144 0.99 9.89 0.84
N TYR A 145 -0.16 9.68 1.49
CA TYR A 145 -0.19 9.05 2.82
C TYR A 145 -1.34 8.05 3.04
N THR A 146 -2.31 7.96 2.13
CA THR A 146 -3.48 7.09 2.32
C THR A 146 -3.12 5.60 2.32
N GLY A 147 -2.00 5.23 1.70
CA GLY A 147 -1.42 3.89 1.72
C GLY A 147 -1.02 3.41 3.11
N LEU A 148 -0.81 4.32 4.09
CA LEU A 148 -0.56 3.94 5.48
C LEU A 148 -1.63 2.99 6.04
N MET A 149 -2.85 3.05 5.52
CA MET A 149 -3.93 2.15 5.92
C MET A 149 -3.64 0.66 5.68
N GLN A 150 -2.76 0.34 4.73
CA GLN A 150 -2.30 -1.04 4.51
C GLN A 150 -1.43 -1.58 5.66
N LEU A 151 -0.98 -0.72 6.58
CA LEU A 151 -0.19 -1.11 7.76
C LEU A 151 -1.07 -1.53 8.95
N GLY A 152 -2.38 -1.26 8.91
CA GLY A 152 -3.31 -1.57 10.00
C GLY A 152 -3.73 -3.04 10.07
N ARG A 153 -4.53 -3.37 11.11
CA ARG A 153 -5.04 -4.73 11.38
C ARG A 153 -5.90 -5.34 10.28
N GLU A 154 -6.50 -4.51 9.43
CA GLU A 154 -7.32 -4.97 8.30
C GLU A 154 -6.48 -5.47 7.12
N ALA A 155 -5.18 -5.19 7.14
CA ALA A 155 -4.21 -5.56 6.13
C ALA A 155 -3.02 -6.29 6.78
N ILE A 156 -1.80 -5.74 6.69
CA ILE A 156 -0.61 -6.49 7.11
C ILE A 156 -0.41 -6.54 8.63
N ASN A 157 -1.12 -5.71 9.40
CA ASN A 157 -0.92 -5.54 10.85
C ASN A 157 0.57 -5.35 11.19
N ALA A 158 1.16 -4.30 10.63
CA ALA A 158 2.58 -4.01 10.78
C ALA A 158 2.95 -3.85 12.26
N ASP A 159 4.23 -4.03 12.58
CA ASP A 159 4.77 -3.75 13.91
C ASP A 159 5.74 -2.57 13.82
N SER A 160 5.30 -1.44 14.37
CA SER A 160 6.14 -0.28 14.66
C SER A 160 6.91 0.30 13.47
N VAL A 161 6.33 0.32 12.26
CA VAL A 161 6.98 0.89 11.07
C VAL A 161 7.27 2.38 11.28
N PRO A 162 8.53 2.85 11.16
CA PRO A 162 8.85 4.26 11.30
C PRO A 162 8.23 5.09 10.17
N VAL A 163 7.51 6.15 10.54
CA VAL A 163 6.94 7.12 9.58
C VAL A 163 7.49 8.51 9.91
N TYR A 164 8.22 9.08 8.96
CA TYR A 164 8.85 10.39 9.06
C TYR A 164 7.95 11.45 8.44
N SER A 165 7.66 12.50 9.18
CA SER A 165 6.87 13.63 8.70
C SER A 165 7.19 14.91 9.46
N MET A 166 6.90 16.06 8.85
CA MET A 166 7.01 17.36 9.52
C MET A 166 5.86 17.58 10.53
N PRO A 167 5.99 18.56 11.46
CA PRO A 167 5.12 18.67 12.63
C PRO A 167 3.61 18.78 12.35
N ARG A 168 3.17 19.48 11.29
CA ARG A 168 1.75 19.59 10.94
C ARG A 168 1.20 18.28 10.42
N MET A 169 1.93 17.60 9.52
CA MET A 169 1.52 16.29 9.03
C MET A 169 1.49 15.25 10.16
N LYS A 170 2.48 15.26 11.05
CA LYS A 170 2.49 14.44 12.27
C LYS A 170 1.24 14.70 13.12
N SER A 171 0.94 15.96 13.41
CA SER A 171 -0.25 16.36 14.18
C SER A 171 -1.54 15.90 13.52
N PHE A 172 -1.63 15.98 12.19
CA PHE A 172 -2.76 15.48 11.42
C PHE A 172 -2.96 13.98 11.60
N LEU A 173 -1.90 13.17 11.48
CA LEU A 173 -1.96 11.71 11.68
C LEU A 173 -2.32 11.33 13.12
N GLU A 174 -1.88 12.09 14.11
CA GLU A 174 -2.18 11.86 15.54
C GLU A 174 -3.64 12.16 15.90
N GLN A 175 -4.29 13.07 15.19
CA GLN A 175 -5.59 13.63 15.57
C GLN A 175 -6.74 13.17 14.69
N ASN A 176 -6.45 12.49 13.57
CA ASN A 176 -7.47 12.11 12.58
C ASN A 176 -7.47 10.61 12.35
N GLY A 177 -8.65 10.03 12.50
CA GLY A 177 -8.92 8.69 12.01
C GLY A 177 -8.91 8.67 10.47
N PRO A 178 -8.49 7.56 9.86
CA PRO A 178 -8.15 6.29 10.52
C PRO A 178 -6.69 6.14 10.99
N TRP A 179 -5.82 7.14 10.78
CA TRP A 179 -4.38 7.02 11.05
C TRP A 179 -4.01 7.04 12.53
N ASP A 180 -4.78 7.77 13.35
CA ASP A 180 -4.61 7.78 14.81
C ASP A 180 -4.67 6.35 15.41
N GLN A 181 -5.49 5.48 14.81
CA GLN A 181 -5.58 4.09 15.20
C GLN A 181 -4.27 3.33 14.96
N LEU A 182 -3.57 3.59 13.84
CA LEU A 182 -2.28 2.94 13.55
C LEU A 182 -1.24 3.25 14.64
N LEU A 183 -1.30 4.45 15.21
CA LEU A 183 -0.45 4.86 16.34
C LEU A 183 -0.89 4.19 17.63
N SER A 184 -2.19 4.23 17.94
CA SER A 184 -2.74 3.63 19.15
C SER A 184 -2.45 2.13 19.28
N LEU A 185 -2.32 1.45 18.13
CA LEU A 185 -2.04 0.03 18.03
C LEU A 185 -0.57 -0.29 17.79
N SER A 186 0.29 0.74 17.75
CA SER A 186 1.72 0.60 17.45
C SER A 186 2.01 -0.08 16.11
N ASN A 187 1.11 0.04 15.13
CA ASN A 187 1.40 -0.40 13.76
C ASN A 187 2.44 0.50 13.09
N ILE A 188 2.43 1.79 13.43
CA ILE A 188 3.42 2.78 13.00
C ILE A 188 3.94 3.58 14.20
N VAL A 189 5.13 4.18 14.03
CA VAL A 189 5.72 5.12 15.00
C VAL A 189 6.16 6.39 14.26
N LEU A 190 5.70 7.56 14.72
CA LEU A 190 6.06 8.83 14.08
C LEU A 190 7.45 9.30 14.49
N ARG A 191 8.21 9.78 13.52
CA ARG A 191 9.52 10.41 13.65
C ARG A 191 9.42 11.81 13.06
N GLU A 192 9.59 12.81 13.90
CA GLU A 192 9.44 14.20 13.46
C GLU A 192 10.65 14.63 12.63
N LEU A 193 10.37 15.26 11.48
CA LEU A 193 11.33 15.94 10.63
C LEU A 193 11.32 17.44 10.91
N GLN A 194 12.43 18.12 10.65
CA GLN A 194 12.54 19.58 10.77
C GLN A 194 13.20 20.15 9.52
N ASN A 195 12.70 21.29 9.03
CA ASN A 195 13.19 21.93 7.81
C ASN A 195 14.72 22.11 7.85
N GLU A 196 15.37 21.74 6.75
CA GLU A 196 16.83 21.79 6.54
C GLU A 196 17.68 20.98 7.55
N GLN A 197 17.07 20.18 8.42
CA GLN A 197 17.79 19.34 9.37
C GLN A 197 17.89 17.90 8.89
N ALA A 198 19.13 17.46 8.67
CA ALA A 198 19.40 16.10 8.25
C ALA A 198 19.12 15.09 9.37
N VAL A 199 18.33 14.07 9.06
CA VAL A 199 18.12 12.88 9.89
C VAL A 199 18.94 11.73 9.32
N VAL A 200 19.59 10.98 10.21
CA VAL A 200 20.35 9.78 9.86
C VAL A 200 19.37 8.62 9.74
N LEU A 201 19.33 8.00 8.55
CA LEU A 201 18.51 6.82 8.29
C LEU A 201 19.29 5.54 8.63
N ASN A 202 20.57 5.51 8.23
CA ASN A 202 21.55 4.47 8.61
C ASN A 202 22.99 5.04 8.50
N GLU A 203 24.02 4.20 8.59
CA GLU A 203 25.43 4.64 8.53
C GLU A 203 25.83 5.32 7.20
N ARG A 204 25.11 5.02 6.11
CA ARG A 204 25.40 5.48 4.74
C ARG A 204 24.40 6.51 4.22
N LEU A 205 23.24 6.64 4.86
CA LEU A 205 22.08 7.40 4.38
C LEU A 205 21.64 8.47 5.36
N ARG A 206 21.41 9.66 4.81
CA ARG A 206 20.81 10.79 5.50
C ARG A 206 19.77 11.44 4.59
N VAL A 207 18.74 12.00 5.19
CA VAL A 207 17.72 12.77 4.50
C VAL A 207 17.57 14.12 5.17
N ALA A 208 17.47 15.20 4.40
CA ALA A 208 17.14 16.51 4.92
C ALA A 208 15.88 17.00 4.19
N PRO A 209 14.79 17.31 4.90
CA PRO A 209 13.62 17.92 4.27
C PRO A 209 13.95 19.37 3.91
N ILE A 210 13.31 19.87 2.85
CA ILE A 210 13.31 21.28 2.49
C ILE A 210 11.85 21.69 2.28
N GLU A 211 11.47 22.86 2.78
CA GLU A 211 10.15 23.43 2.52
C GLU A 211 10.09 23.97 1.07
N VAL A 212 9.03 23.60 0.36
CA VAL A 212 8.76 24.00 -1.02
C VAL A 212 7.36 24.59 -1.08
N PRO A 213 7.18 25.83 -1.57
CA PRO A 213 5.86 26.44 -1.64
C PRO A 213 4.87 25.59 -2.47
N HIS A 214 3.92 24.97 -1.78
CA HIS A 214 2.78 24.30 -2.37
C HIS A 214 1.54 24.65 -1.55
N ARG A 215 0.35 24.22 -1.98
CA ARG A 215 -0.88 24.59 -1.28
C ARG A 215 -0.88 23.92 0.08
N ASP A 216 -0.61 24.69 1.12
CA ASP A 216 -0.56 24.17 2.49
C ASP A 216 -1.98 23.90 3.02
N GLU A 217 -2.39 22.62 3.14
CA GLU A 217 -3.59 22.25 3.90
C GLU A 217 -3.24 21.68 5.29
N TYR A 218 -3.07 20.37 5.40
CA TYR A 218 -2.86 19.67 6.68
C TYR A 218 -1.39 19.34 6.97
N SER A 219 -0.46 19.80 6.14
CA SER A 219 0.97 19.58 6.28
C SER A 219 1.78 20.81 5.89
N GLU A 220 3.06 20.78 6.20
CA GLU A 220 4.10 21.51 5.49
C GLU A 220 4.21 20.99 4.05
N THR A 221 4.73 21.84 3.17
CA THR A 221 5.12 21.48 1.81
C THR A 221 6.51 22.03 1.49
#